data_AF-A0A6L9J1I6-F1
#
_entry.id   AF-A0A6L9J1I6-F1
#
_cell.length_a   1.000
_cell.length_b   1.000
_cell.length_c   1.000
_cell.angle_alpha   90.00
_cell.angle_beta   90.00
_cell.angle_gamma   90.00
#
_symmetry.space_group_name_H-M   'P 1'
#
loop_
_entity.id
_entity.type
_entity.pdbx_description
1 polymer ?
#
loop_
_entity_poly.entity_id
_entity_poly.type
_entity_poly.pdbx_seq_one_letter_code
_entity_poly.pdbx_strand_id
1 'polypeptide(L)'
;RHEVSDKITVTQGTFDGVQRDQLTHTVHVPPNASMAVLRWDAGQLDRGPDRYLSVHAANDLFPPNRHFFAAIKDLVREPQPLVVEMTQVDTQTLDVTLRADAAYAYFVHLIVPHEATRFSDNYFDLIPGEERSIRVSNAEVELKPDMVTVKAR
;
A
#
# COMPACT_ATOMS: atom_id res chain seq x y z
N ARG A 1 15.75 -19.79 0.04
CA ARG A 1 15.27 -18.65 0.86
C ARG A 1 16.50 -17.96 1.41
N HIS A 2 16.63 -16.67 1.16
CA HIS A 2 17.79 -15.89 1.54
C HIS A 2 17.61 -15.29 2.93
N GLU A 3 18.71 -14.89 3.53
CA GLU A 3 18.73 -14.00 4.70
C GLU A 3 18.04 -12.68 4.34
N VAL A 4 17.36 -12.07 5.31
CA VAL A 4 16.86 -10.70 5.17
C VAL A 4 17.70 -9.81 6.07
N SER A 5 18.45 -8.89 5.48
CA SER A 5 19.17 -7.84 6.18
C SER A 5 18.78 -6.52 5.53
N ASP A 6 18.00 -5.71 6.26
CA ASP A 6 17.45 -4.46 5.72
C ASP A 6 17.26 -3.40 6.79
N LYS A 7 17.09 -2.15 6.37
CA LYS A 7 16.60 -1.05 7.18
C LYS A 7 15.09 -0.96 6.97
N ILE A 8 14.32 -0.95 8.05
CA ILE A 8 12.86 -0.82 8.00
C ILE A 8 12.43 0.54 8.53
N THR A 9 11.46 1.16 7.88
CA THR A 9 10.78 2.36 8.40
C THR A 9 9.42 1.96 8.92
N VAL A 10 9.22 2.14 10.22
CA VAL A 10 7.93 2.02 10.89
C VAL A 10 7.31 3.41 10.95
N THR A 11 6.13 3.58 10.38
CA THR A 11 5.35 4.81 10.48
C THR A 11 4.16 4.57 11.39
N GLN A 12 3.97 5.45 12.37
CA GLN A 12 2.69 5.63 13.06
C GLN A 12 2.04 6.90 12.52
N GLY A 13 0.81 6.82 12.03
CA GLY A 13 0.15 7.99 11.47
C GLY A 13 -1.36 7.98 11.63
N THR A 14 -1.96 9.13 11.39
CA THR A 14 -3.41 9.30 11.28
C THR A 14 -3.86 9.14 9.83
N PHE A 15 -5.09 8.66 9.63
CA PHE A 15 -5.62 8.42 8.27
C PHE A 15 -5.80 9.70 7.45
N ASP A 16 -5.95 10.86 8.09
CA ASP A 16 -6.00 12.18 7.45
C ASP A 16 -4.62 12.70 7.01
N GLY A 17 -3.54 11.98 7.35
CA GLY A 17 -2.15 12.33 7.05
C GLY A 17 -1.56 13.50 7.86
N VAL A 18 -2.30 14.04 8.82
CA VAL A 18 -1.86 15.20 9.62
C VAL A 18 -0.73 14.83 10.59
N GLN A 19 -0.85 13.68 11.25
CA GLN A 19 0.16 13.19 12.18
C GLN A 19 0.93 12.02 11.56
N ARG A 20 2.25 12.08 11.64
CA ARG A 20 3.13 11.03 11.16
C ARG A 20 4.44 11.02 11.92
N ASP A 21 4.62 9.99 12.74
CA ASP A 21 5.88 9.70 13.43
C ASP A 21 6.56 8.51 12.76
N GLN A 22 7.88 8.59 12.63
CA GLN A 22 8.67 7.54 12.00
C GLN A 22 9.80 7.07 12.90
N LEU A 23 9.96 5.76 12.95
CA LEU A 23 11.12 5.10 13.51
C LEU A 23 11.80 4.30 12.40
N THR A 24 13.13 4.38 12.34
CA THR A 24 13.90 3.46 11.52
C THR A 24 14.67 2.45 12.36
N HIS A 25 14.70 1.20 11.93
CA HIS A 25 15.41 0.12 12.60
C HIS A 25 16.09 -0.82 11.60
N THR A 26 17.29 -1.29 11.90
CA THR A 26 17.95 -2.32 11.08
C THR A 26 17.50 -3.70 11.56
N VAL A 27 17.04 -4.55 10.64
CA VAL A 27 16.61 -5.92 10.93
C VAL A 27 17.54 -6.92 10.27
N HIS A 28 17.74 -8.05 10.95
CA HIS A 28 18.42 -9.20 10.40
C HIS A 28 17.62 -10.46 10.77
N VAL A 29 17.12 -11.17 9.76
CA VAL A 29 16.39 -12.42 9.91
C VAL A 29 17.11 -13.52 9.13
N PRO A 30 17.60 -14.58 9.81
CA PRO A 30 18.27 -15.70 9.15
C PRO A 30 17.36 -16.43 8.15
N PRO A 31 17.96 -17.17 7.19
CA PRO A 31 17.20 -18.03 6.30
C PRO A 31 16.28 -18.98 7.06
N ASN A 32 15.02 -19.09 6.63
CA ASN A 32 14.01 -19.98 7.21
C ASN A 32 13.69 -19.74 8.70
N ALA A 33 13.92 -18.54 9.23
CA ALA A 33 13.59 -18.18 10.60
C ALA A 33 12.37 -17.22 10.69
N SER A 34 11.77 -17.15 11.89
CA SER A 34 10.79 -16.14 12.28
C SER A 34 11.17 -15.64 13.67
N MET A 35 11.26 -14.32 13.84
CA MET A 35 11.65 -13.69 15.11
C MET A 35 11.02 -12.32 15.27
N ALA A 36 10.86 -11.90 16.52
CA ALA A 36 10.48 -10.53 16.83
C ALA A 36 11.69 -9.60 16.60
N VAL A 37 11.52 -8.61 15.73
CA VAL A 37 12.55 -7.60 15.43
C VAL A 37 12.27 -6.25 16.10
N LEU A 38 11.00 -5.96 16.40
CA LEU A 38 10.55 -4.81 17.17
C LEU A 38 9.35 -5.21 18.02
N ARG A 39 9.23 -4.58 19.19
CA ARG A 39 8.12 -4.78 20.13
C ARG A 39 7.81 -3.47 20.82
N TRP A 40 6.51 -3.20 20.99
CA TRP A 40 6.00 -2.09 21.79
C TRP A 40 5.13 -2.65 22.92
N ASP A 41 5.32 -2.10 24.12
CA ASP A 41 4.47 -2.33 25.27
C ASP A 41 3.22 -1.43 25.24
N ALA A 42 2.29 -1.71 26.15
CA ALA A 42 1.10 -0.88 26.31
C ALA A 42 1.51 0.56 26.70
N GLY A 43 0.95 1.55 26.00
CA GLY A 43 1.24 2.97 26.23
C GLY A 43 2.43 3.54 25.44
N GLN A 44 3.21 2.72 24.73
CA GLN A 44 4.29 3.22 23.86
C GLN A 44 3.83 3.63 22.46
N LEU A 45 2.56 3.41 22.14
CA LEU A 45 1.95 3.76 20.87
C LEU A 45 0.62 4.45 21.13
N ASP A 46 0.39 5.57 20.45
CA ASP A 46 -0.93 6.20 20.36
C ASP A 46 -1.92 5.34 19.56
N ARG A 47 -2.90 4.77 20.24
CA ARG A 47 -3.91 3.89 19.65
C ARG A 47 -5.19 4.66 19.44
N GLY A 48 -5.88 4.39 18.34
CA GLY A 48 -7.16 5.01 18.04
C GLY A 48 -7.75 4.51 16.72
N PRO A 49 -9.06 4.68 16.51
CA PRO A 49 -9.71 4.30 15.25
C PRO A 49 -9.29 5.19 14.07
N ASP A 50 -8.64 6.32 14.33
CA ASP A 50 -8.11 7.29 13.38
C ASP A 50 -6.65 7.01 12.97
N ARG A 51 -6.03 5.93 13.49
CA ARG A 51 -4.58 5.67 13.40
C ARG A 51 -4.23 4.32 12.80
N TYR A 52 -3.04 4.27 12.21
CA TYR A 52 -2.42 3.07 11.68
C TYR A 52 -0.94 2.97 12.06
N LEU A 53 -0.41 1.76 11.97
CA LEU A 53 1.02 1.49 11.82
C LEU A 53 1.28 0.93 10.43
N SER A 54 2.37 1.34 9.81
CA SER A 54 2.89 0.71 8.60
C SER A 54 4.39 0.43 8.73
N VAL A 55 4.86 -0.59 8.04
CA VAL A 55 6.26 -1.00 7.99
C VAL A 55 6.67 -1.15 6.53
N HIS A 56 7.74 -0.47 6.15
CA HIS A 56 8.31 -0.53 4.80
C HIS A 56 9.77 -0.95 4.87
N ALA A 57 10.16 -1.85 3.97
CA ALA A 57 11.55 -2.19 3.70
C ALA A 57 12.21 -1.03 2.93
N ALA A 58 13.44 -0.66 3.25
CA ALA A 58 14.15 0.37 2.50
C ALA A 58 14.60 -0.10 1.12
N ASN A 59 14.80 -1.40 0.94
CA ASN A 59 15.28 -2.01 -0.30
C ASN A 59 14.25 -2.96 -0.93
N ASP A 60 12.97 -2.83 -0.59
CA ASP A 60 11.86 -3.64 -1.11
C ASP A 60 12.07 -5.17 -1.02
N LEU A 61 12.88 -5.63 -0.06
CA LEU A 61 13.18 -7.06 0.12
C LEU A 61 11.96 -7.87 0.57
N PHE A 62 10.93 -7.21 1.09
CA PHE A 62 9.66 -7.80 1.46
C PHE A 62 8.54 -6.76 1.33
N PRO A 63 7.28 -7.19 1.10
CA PRO A 63 6.18 -6.27 0.90
C PRO A 63 5.89 -5.46 2.18
N PRO A 64 5.38 -4.21 2.04
CA PRO A 64 4.93 -3.44 3.17
C PRO A 64 3.85 -4.16 3.98
N ASN A 65 3.78 -3.85 5.28
CA ASN A 65 2.73 -4.37 6.15
C ASN A 65 2.11 -3.27 6.99
N ARG A 66 0.89 -3.49 7.46
CA ARG A 66 0.09 -2.52 8.22
C ARG A 66 -0.66 -3.15 9.36
N HIS A 67 -0.96 -2.33 10.36
CA HIS A 67 -1.81 -2.67 11.49
C HIS A 67 -2.75 -1.51 11.80
N PHE A 68 -4.01 -1.83 12.07
CA PHE A 68 -5.02 -0.88 12.54
C PHE A 68 -5.40 -1.19 13.97
N PHE A 69 -5.71 -0.15 14.74
CA PHE A 69 -6.02 -0.28 16.16
C PHE A 69 -7.51 -0.43 16.46
N ALA A 70 -8.36 -0.51 15.43
CA ALA A 70 -9.78 -0.80 15.53
C ALA A 70 -10.21 -1.75 14.39
N ALA A 71 -11.41 -2.31 14.49
CA ALA A 71 -11.99 -3.09 13.39
C ALA A 71 -12.24 -2.19 12.17
N ILE A 72 -12.15 -2.75 10.96
CA ILE A 72 -12.22 -1.99 9.69
C ILE A 72 -13.48 -1.11 9.61
N LYS A 73 -14.62 -1.61 10.07
CA LYS A 73 -15.91 -0.88 10.08
C LYS A 73 -15.96 0.30 11.06
N ASP A 74 -15.05 0.33 12.02
CA ASP A 74 -15.00 1.33 13.10
C ASP A 74 -13.84 2.32 12.88
N LEU A 75 -13.08 2.20 11.78
CA LEU A 75 -12.00 3.14 11.45
C LEU A 75 -12.58 4.51 11.08
N VAL A 76 -11.98 5.56 11.63
CA VAL A 76 -12.30 6.96 11.33
C VAL A 76 -11.45 7.39 10.14
N ARG A 77 -12.03 7.32 8.94
CA ARG A 77 -11.38 7.63 7.67
C ARG A 77 -12.28 8.54 6.85
N GLU A 78 -11.69 9.58 6.27
CA GLU A 78 -12.32 10.45 5.28
C GLU A 78 -11.73 10.10 3.91
N PRO A 79 -12.46 9.39 3.03
CA PRO A 79 -11.94 9.05 1.70
C PRO A 79 -11.55 10.30 0.91
N GLN A 80 -10.33 10.31 0.39
CA GLN A 80 -9.84 11.36 -0.49
C GLN A 80 -9.63 10.81 -1.91
N PRO A 81 -9.82 11.63 -2.95
CA PRO A 81 -9.53 11.21 -4.32
C PRO A 81 -8.04 10.91 -4.48
N LEU A 82 -7.74 9.83 -5.18
CA LEU A 82 -6.38 9.52 -5.65
C LEU A 82 -6.06 10.35 -6.88
N VAL A 83 -4.78 10.70 -7.03
CA VAL A 83 -4.25 11.11 -8.33
C VAL A 83 -4.04 9.84 -9.16
N VAL A 84 -4.58 9.85 -10.38
CA VAL A 84 -4.56 8.70 -11.29
C VAL A 84 -4.03 9.16 -12.64
N GLU A 85 -2.94 8.54 -13.07
CA GLU A 85 -2.35 8.75 -14.38
C GLU A 85 -2.28 7.43 -15.12
N MET A 86 -2.67 7.41 -16.40
CA MET A 86 -2.67 6.20 -17.21
C MET A 86 -1.92 6.45 -18.52
N THR A 87 -0.96 5.60 -18.81
CA THR A 87 -0.16 5.66 -20.04
C THR A 87 -0.35 4.38 -20.83
N GLN A 88 -0.70 4.52 -22.11
CA GLN A 88 -0.77 3.39 -23.03
C GLN A 88 0.65 2.92 -23.36
N VAL A 89 0.93 1.63 -23.13
CA VAL A 89 2.21 1.01 -23.51
C VAL A 89 2.10 0.39 -24.91
N ASP A 90 1.06 -0.40 -25.12
CA ASP A 90 0.68 -1.01 -26.40
C ASP A 90 -0.83 -1.26 -26.42
N THR A 91 -1.38 -1.89 -27.47
CA THR A 91 -2.83 -2.11 -27.59
C THR A 91 -3.44 -2.93 -26.44
N GLN A 92 -2.67 -3.74 -25.72
CA GLN A 92 -3.14 -4.67 -24.71
C GLN A 92 -2.59 -4.39 -23.30
N THR A 93 -1.83 -3.30 -23.13
CA THR A 93 -1.12 -2.96 -21.90
C THR A 93 -1.23 -1.48 -21.54
N LEU A 94 -1.57 -1.20 -20.28
CA LEU A 94 -1.58 0.12 -19.66
C LEU A 94 -0.64 0.12 -18.45
N ASP A 95 0.11 1.21 -18.27
CA ASP A 95 0.74 1.54 -16.98
C ASP A 95 -0.15 2.58 -16.26
N VAL A 96 -0.59 2.24 -15.04
CA VAL A 96 -1.48 3.07 -14.22
C VAL A 96 -0.73 3.49 -12.96
N THR A 97 -0.44 4.78 -12.82
CA THR A 97 0.20 5.35 -11.63
C THR A 97 -0.85 5.96 -10.71
N LEU A 98 -0.79 5.59 -9.43
CA LEU A 98 -1.73 5.97 -8.39
C LEU A 98 -0.98 6.62 -7.24
N ARG A 99 -1.43 7.80 -6.80
CA ARG A 99 -0.80 8.53 -5.70
C ARG A 99 -1.84 9.02 -4.69
N ALA A 100 -1.53 8.86 -3.41
CA ALA A 100 -2.34 9.34 -2.30
C ALA A 100 -1.71 10.58 -1.68
N ASP A 101 -2.09 11.77 -2.13
CA ASP A 101 -1.38 13.01 -1.80
C ASP A 101 -1.46 13.38 -0.32
N ALA A 102 -2.65 13.30 0.27
CA ALA A 102 -2.94 13.89 1.58
C ALA A 102 -3.37 12.86 2.63
N ALA A 103 -4.20 11.88 2.26
CA ALA A 103 -4.80 10.94 3.20
C ALA A 103 -4.46 9.49 2.83
N TYR A 104 -4.60 8.62 3.82
CA TYR A 104 -4.42 7.18 3.64
C TYR A 104 -5.53 6.61 2.76
N ALA A 105 -5.14 5.98 1.65
CA ALA A 105 -6.07 5.30 0.77
C ALA A 105 -6.05 3.80 1.07
N TYR A 106 -7.10 3.33 1.71
CA TYR A 106 -7.27 1.91 2.06
C TYR A 106 -7.84 1.13 0.89
N PHE A 107 -7.30 -0.08 0.69
CA PHE A 107 -7.83 -1.08 -0.23
C PHE A 107 -8.03 -0.53 -1.65
N VAL A 108 -7.02 0.17 -2.14
CA VAL A 108 -6.93 0.67 -3.51
C VAL A 108 -6.96 -0.51 -4.47
N HIS A 109 -7.91 -0.48 -5.41
CA HIS A 109 -8.04 -1.51 -6.41
C HIS A 109 -8.50 -0.98 -7.77
N LEU A 110 -8.02 -1.65 -8.81
CA LEU A 110 -8.39 -1.42 -10.19
C LEU A 110 -9.38 -2.48 -10.63
N ILE A 111 -10.38 -2.06 -11.40
CA ILE A 111 -11.41 -2.91 -11.99
C ILE A 111 -11.40 -2.67 -13.49
N VAL A 112 -11.31 -3.76 -14.26
CA VAL A 112 -11.55 -3.81 -15.70
C VAL A 112 -12.60 -4.89 -15.93
N PRO A 113 -13.68 -4.63 -16.68
CA PRO A 113 -14.79 -5.57 -16.85
C PRO A 113 -14.46 -6.71 -17.83
N HIS A 114 -13.32 -7.38 -17.63
CA HIS A 114 -12.87 -8.49 -18.46
C HIS A 114 -12.00 -9.47 -17.66
N GLU A 115 -12.36 -10.75 -17.65
CA GLU A 115 -11.75 -11.79 -16.80
C GLU A 115 -10.31 -12.17 -17.17
N ALA A 116 -9.93 -12.00 -18.45
CA ALA A 116 -8.54 -12.17 -18.89
C ALA A 116 -7.60 -11.06 -18.40
N THR A 117 -8.10 -10.02 -17.72
CA THR A 117 -7.26 -8.92 -17.24
C THR A 117 -6.32 -9.40 -16.12
N ARG A 118 -5.07 -8.95 -16.17
CA ARG A 118 -4.04 -9.19 -15.16
C ARG A 118 -3.53 -7.85 -14.65
N PHE A 119 -3.20 -7.83 -13.36
CA PHE A 119 -2.64 -6.68 -12.66
C PHE A 119 -1.31 -7.10 -12.06
N SER A 120 -0.28 -6.28 -12.18
CA SER A 120 1.00 -6.53 -11.49
C SER A 120 0.85 -6.49 -9.97
N ASP A 121 -0.08 -5.66 -9.48
CA ASP A 121 -0.51 -5.58 -8.08
C ASP A 121 -1.95 -5.02 -8.03
N ASN A 122 -2.72 -5.40 -7.02
CA ASN A 122 -4.10 -4.95 -6.82
C ASN A 122 -4.50 -5.18 -5.36
N TYR A 123 -5.47 -4.43 -4.84
CA TYR A 123 -5.92 -4.52 -3.45
C TYR A 123 -4.82 -4.18 -2.42
N PHE A 124 -4.18 -3.03 -2.60
CA PHE A 124 -3.12 -2.52 -1.73
C PHE A 124 -3.55 -1.24 -1.01
N ASP A 125 -2.78 -0.84 -0.02
CA ASP A 125 -2.96 0.44 0.66
C ASP A 125 -1.93 1.45 0.13
N LEU A 126 -2.26 2.74 0.14
CA LEU A 126 -1.31 3.84 -0.07
C LEU A 126 -1.31 4.74 1.16
N ILE A 127 -0.14 4.96 1.76
CA ILE A 127 0.00 5.95 2.83
C ILE A 127 0.11 7.37 2.23
N PRO A 128 -0.13 8.44 3.01
CA PRO A 128 0.04 9.81 2.52
C PRO A 128 1.44 10.06 1.92
N GLY A 129 1.44 10.59 0.70
CA GLY A 129 2.61 10.83 -0.14
C GLY A 129 3.11 9.61 -0.92
N GLU A 130 2.53 8.42 -0.75
CA GLU A 130 2.93 7.21 -1.48
C GLU A 130 2.37 7.20 -2.89
N GLU A 131 3.19 6.71 -3.82
CA GLU A 131 2.85 6.47 -5.21
C GLU A 131 3.12 5.00 -5.56
N ARG A 132 2.28 4.43 -6.43
CA ARG A 132 2.48 3.09 -6.97
C ARG A 132 2.07 3.01 -8.44
N SER A 133 2.92 2.39 -9.25
CA SER A 133 2.63 2.08 -10.64
C SER A 133 2.21 0.62 -10.80
N ILE A 134 1.09 0.42 -11.50
CA ILE A 134 0.45 -0.86 -11.73
C ILE A 134 0.41 -1.12 -13.24
N ARG A 135 0.98 -2.24 -13.68
CA ARG A 135 0.81 -2.71 -15.04
C ARG A 135 -0.48 -3.49 -15.16
N VAL A 136 -1.36 -3.06 -16.06
CA VAL A 136 -2.60 -3.73 -16.40
C VAL A 136 -2.46 -4.31 -17.80
N SER A 137 -2.73 -5.60 -17.97
CA SER A 137 -2.65 -6.27 -19.28
C SER A 137 -3.85 -7.16 -19.53
N ASN A 138 -4.22 -7.33 -20.80
CA ASN A 138 -5.30 -8.22 -21.23
C ASN A 138 -4.96 -8.90 -22.56
N ALA A 139 -4.92 -10.23 -22.56
CA ALA A 139 -4.49 -11.00 -23.73
C ALA A 139 -5.57 -11.11 -24.84
N GLU A 140 -6.83 -10.77 -24.55
CA GLU A 140 -7.97 -11.06 -25.43
C GLU A 140 -8.59 -9.81 -26.07
N VAL A 141 -8.46 -8.65 -25.41
CA VAL A 141 -9.04 -7.39 -25.91
C VAL A 141 -8.03 -6.25 -25.85
N GLU A 142 -8.27 -5.24 -26.68
CA GLU A 142 -7.58 -3.96 -26.56
C GLU A 142 -7.92 -3.32 -25.20
N LEU A 143 -6.93 -2.79 -24.49
CA LEU A 143 -7.13 -2.03 -23.26
C LEU A 143 -7.10 -0.53 -23.55
N LYS A 144 -8.11 0.17 -23.04
CA LYS A 144 -8.21 1.64 -23.09
C LYS A 144 -8.35 2.22 -21.68
N PRO A 145 -7.84 3.42 -21.41
CA PRO A 145 -7.90 4.03 -20.08
C PRO A 145 -9.33 4.14 -19.49
N ASP A 146 -10.34 4.39 -20.32
CA ASP A 146 -11.74 4.50 -19.91
C ASP A 146 -12.36 3.17 -19.43
N MET A 147 -11.72 2.04 -19.72
CA MET A 147 -12.12 0.73 -19.21
C MET A 147 -11.68 0.48 -17.77
N VAL A 148 -10.73 1.28 -17.24
CA VAL A 148 -10.15 1.09 -15.91
C VAL A 148 -10.87 1.97 -14.90
N THR A 149 -11.50 1.34 -13.91
CA THR A 149 -12.05 2.05 -12.74
C THR A 149 -11.14 1.86 -11.54
N VAL A 150 -10.75 2.96 -10.89
CA VAL A 150 -9.99 2.95 -9.63
C VAL A 150 -10.94 3.19 -8.45
N LYS A 151 -10.76 2.43 -7.35
CA LYS A 151 -11.50 2.60 -6.10
C LYS A 151 -10.57 2.51 -4.90
N ALA A 152 -10.91 3.17 -3.81
CA ALA A 152 -10.27 3.06 -2.49
C ALA A 152 -11.36 3.16 -1.41
N ARG A 153 -11.54 2.13 -0.58
CA ARG A 153 -12.65 2.06 0.40
C ARG A 153 -12.41 1.07 1.52
#